data_AF-A0A564ZG75-F1
#
_entry.id   AF-A0A564ZG75-F1
#
_cell.length_a   1.000
_cell.length_b   1.000
_cell.length_c   1.000
_cell.angle_alpha   90.00
_cell.angle_beta   90.00
_cell.angle_gamma   90.00
#
_symmetry.space_group_name_H-M   'P 1'
#
loop_
_entity.id
_entity.type
_entity.pdbx_description
1 polymer ?
#
loop_
_entity_poly.entity_id
_entity_poly.type
_entity_poly.pdbx_seq_one_letter_code
_entity_poly.pdbx_strand_id
1 'polypeptide(L)' 'MGKIKLEISLEELAKTITELPPKERKELWSLLATLEEASDRGALEALKESEEDVKKGRLHSCEEVFGVCL' A
#
# COMPACT_ATOMS: atom_id res chain seq x y z
N MET A 1 -7.87 -22.14 -17.98
CA MET A 1 -7.77 -20.73 -17.57
C MET A 1 -6.95 -20.00 -18.61
N GLY A 2 -7.59 -19.23 -19.49
CA GLY A 2 -6.90 -18.49 -20.55
C GLY A 2 -6.02 -17.41 -19.95
N LYS A 3 -4.73 -17.40 -20.27
CA LYS A 3 -3.84 -16.29 -19.94
C LYS A 3 -4.26 -15.10 -20.79
N ILE A 4 -4.91 -14.11 -20.19
CA ILE A 4 -5.13 -12.82 -20.84
C ILE A 4 -3.74 -12.19 -20.98
N LYS A 5 -3.21 -12.17 -22.20
CA LYS A 5 -2.00 -11.43 -22.53
C LYS A 5 -2.44 -9.98 -22.75
N LEU A 6 -2.16 -9.12 -21.79
CA LEU A 6 -2.24 -7.68 -21.98
C LEU A 6 -1.04 -7.25 -22.83
N GLU A 7 -1.28 -7.01 -24.12
CA GLU A 7 -0.33 -6.43 -25.07
C GLU A 7 -0.47 -4.90 -25.04
N ILE A 8 -0.25 -4.29 -23.87
CA ILE A 8 -0.19 -2.83 -23.72
C ILE A 8 1.26 -2.43 -23.51
N SER A 9 1.73 -1.45 -24.29
CA SER A 9 3.04 -0.85 -24.06
C SER A 9 3.05 -0.01 -22.77
N LEU A 10 4.23 0.20 -22.19
CA LEU A 10 4.36 1.03 -20.98
C LEU A 10 3.91 2.46 -21.23
N GLU A 11 4.15 2.97 -22.44
CA GLU A 11 3.74 4.30 -22.88
C GLU A 11 2.21 4.43 -22.94
N GLU A 12 1.51 3.43 -23.50
CA GLU A 12 0.04 3.40 -23.56
C GLU A 12 -0.58 3.27 -22.16
N LEU A 13 0.03 2.47 -21.29
CA LEU A 13 -0.41 2.35 -19.90
C LEU A 13 -0.28 3.68 -19.16
N ALA A 14 0.89 4.34 -19.27
CA ALA A 14 1.14 5.63 -18.63
C ALA A 14 0.17 6.71 -19.12
N LYS A 15 -0.13 6.73 -20.44
CA LYS A 15 -1.13 7.62 -21.01
C LYS A 15 -2.52 7.35 -20.44
N THR A 16 -2.94 6.08 -20.40
CA THR A 16 -4.25 5.69 -19.85
C THR A 16 -4.39 6.13 -18.39
N ILE A 17 -3.37 5.92 -17.57
CA ILE A 17 -3.37 6.32 -16.15
C ILE A 17 -3.45 7.85 -15.99
N THR A 18 -2.74 8.60 -16.84
CA THR A 18 -2.74 10.07 -16.80
C THR A 18 -4.03 10.70 -17.33
N GLU A 19 -4.85 9.95 -18.06
CA GLU A 19 -6.17 10.37 -18.53
C GLU A 19 -7.30 10.01 -17.55
N LEU A 20 -7.06 9.15 -16.56
CA LEU A 20 -8.07 8.79 -15.55
C LEU A 20 -8.57 10.02 -14.76
N PRO A 21 -9.87 10.07 -14.41
CA PRO A 21 -10.40 11.05 -13.48
C PRO A 21 -9.62 11.07 -12.16
N PRO A 22 -9.48 12.22 -11.47
CA PRO A 22 -8.66 12.33 -10.26
C PRO A 22 -9.04 11.32 -9.16
N LYS A 23 -10.33 11.01 -9.02
CA LYS A 23 -10.83 10.03 -8.04
C LYS A 23 -10.35 8.62 -8.38
N GLU A 24 -10.57 8.18 -9.61
CA GLU A 24 -10.18 6.84 -10.09
C GLU A 24 -8.66 6.66 -10.06
N ARG A 25 -7.90 7.71 -10.39
CA ARG A 25 -6.44 7.69 -10.27
C ARG A 25 -5.97 7.51 -8.84
N LYS A 26 -6.60 8.19 -7.87
CA LYS A 26 -6.30 8.01 -6.45
C LYS A 26 -6.60 6.59 -5.98
N GLU A 27 -7.74 6.03 -6.40
CA GLU A 27 -8.11 4.64 -6.09
C GLU A 27 -7.12 3.65 -6.69
N LEU A 28 -6.71 3.84 -7.95
CA LEU A 28 -5.68 3.02 -8.59
C LEU A 28 -4.34 3.06 -7.84
N TRP A 29 -3.87 4.25 -7.45
CA TRP A 29 -2.64 4.38 -6.67
C TRP A 29 -2.74 3.67 -5.32
N SER A 30 -3.88 3.78 -4.64
CA SER A 30 -4.12 3.06 -3.39
C SER A 30 -4.04 1.54 -3.59
N LEU A 31 -4.63 1.02 -4.67
CA LEU A 31 -4.58 -0.40 -4.99
C LEU A 31 -3.16 -0.88 -5.32
N LEU A 32 -2.41 -0.10 -6.10
CA LEU A 32 -1.03 -0.43 -6.44
C LEU A 32 -0.14 -0.46 -5.20
N ALA A 33 -0.27 0.51 -4.29
CA ALA A 33 0.45 0.52 -3.03
C ALA A 33 0.14 -0.72 -2.18
N THR A 34 -1.14 -1.10 -2.05
CA THR A 34 -1.53 -2.32 -1.34
C THR A 34 -0.96 -3.59 -1.99
N LEU A 35 -0.90 -3.65 -3.33
CA LEU A 35 -0.31 -4.80 -4.03
C LEU A 35 1.20 -4.88 -3.83
N GLU A 36 1.89 -3.74 -3.83
CA GLU A 36 3.32 -3.65 -3.53
C GLU A 36 3.59 -4.15 -2.10
N GLU A 37 2.88 -3.60 -1.11
CA GLU A 37 2.97 -4.03 0.29
C GLU A 37 2.65 -5.52 0.48
N ALA A 38 1.63 -6.04 -0.22
CA ALA A 38 1.27 -7.46 -0.16
C ALA A 38 2.33 -8.38 -0.81
N SER A 39 3.14 -7.85 -1.72
CA SER A 39 4.26 -8.59 -2.32
C SER A 39 5.53 -8.56 -1.47
N ASP A 40 5.62 -7.59 -0.55
CA ASP A 40 6.74 -7.46 0.38
C ASP A 40 6.50 -8.32 1.64
N ARG A 41 7.28 -9.40 1.74
CA ARG A 41 7.23 -10.30 2.89
C ARG A 41 7.60 -9.60 4.20
N GLY A 42 8.54 -8.66 4.19
CA GLY A 42 8.95 -7.91 5.38
C GLY A 42 7.83 -7.00 5.87
N ALA A 43 7.12 -6.34 4.94
CA ALA A 43 5.95 -5.53 5.28
C ALA A 43 4.84 -6.38 5.93
N LEU A 44 4.58 -7.59 5.41
CA LEU A 44 3.60 -8.52 5.98
C LEU A 44 3.99 -9.04 7.37
N GLU A 45 5.28 -9.31 7.59
CA GLU A 45 5.79 -9.74 8.90
C GLU A 45 5.67 -8.58 9.92
N ALA A 46 6.08 -7.37 9.56
CA ALA A 46 5.93 -6.18 10.40
C ALA A 46 4.47 -5.85 10.74
N LEU A 47 3.55 -6.04 9.78
CA LEU A 47 2.11 -5.88 10.02
C LEU A 47 1.60 -6.87 11.07
N LYS A 48 1.99 -8.14 10.98
CA LYS A 48 1.59 -9.16 11.97
C LYS A 48 2.12 -8.85 13.36
N GLU A 49 3.38 -8.44 13.47
CA GLU A 49 3.97 -8.03 14.74
C GLU A 49 3.22 -6.85 15.35
N SER A 50 2.90 -5.85 14.52
CA SER A 50 2.12 -4.67 14.94
C SER A 50 0.72 -5.06 15.42
N GLU A 51 0.02 -5.97 14.71
CA GLU A 51 -1.28 -6.48 15.15
C GLU A 51 -1.20 -7.24 16.48
N GLU A 52 -0.14 -8.02 16.69
CA GLU A 52 0.10 -8.71 17.95
C GLU A 52 0.37 -7.74 19.10
N ASP A 53 1.12 -6.67 18.85
CA ASP A 53 1.39 -5.63 19.83
C ASP A 53 0.09 -4.93 20.25
N VAL A 54 -0.77 -4.58 19.31
CA VAL A 54 -2.11 -4.04 19.59
C VAL A 54 -2.92 -5.00 20.45
N LYS A 55 -2.96 -6.29 20.10
CA LYS A 55 -3.70 -7.33 20.86
C LYS A 55 -3.16 -7.49 22.28
N LYS A 56 -1.85 -7.32 22.48
CA LYS A 56 -1.19 -7.39 23.78
C LYS A 56 -1.24 -6.06 24.55
N GLY A 57 -1.89 -5.03 23.99
CA GLY A 57 -1.98 -3.70 24.61
C GLY A 57 -0.67 -2.91 24.60
N ARG A 58 0.30 -3.31 23.77
CA ARG A 58 1.60 -2.63 23.60
C ARG A 58 1.49 -1.49 22.59
N LEU A 59 0.58 -0.56 22.87
CA LEU A 59 0.46 0.68 22.11
C LEU A 59 1.20 1.78 22.85
N HIS A 60 2.04 2.50 22.12
CA HIS A 60 2.75 3.66 22.64
C HIS A 60 2.27 4.90 21.88
N SER A 61 1.94 5.94 22.62
CA SER A 61 1.72 7.28 22.09
C SER A 61 3.02 7.86 21.56
N CYS A 62 2.90 8.82 20.64
CA CYS A 62 4.06 9.52 20.12
C CYS A 62 4.86 10.23 21.24
N GLU A 63 4.19 10.74 22.28
CA GLU A 63 4.85 11.39 23.42
C GLU A 63 5.62 10.37 24.27
N GLU A 64 5.10 9.16 24.48
CA GLU A 64 5.81 8.09 25.20
C GLU A 64 7.07 7.63 24.47
N VAL A 65 7.09 7.70 23.13
CA VAL A 65 8.25 7.26 22.32
C VAL A 65 9.25 8.40 22.12
N PHE A 66 8.79 9.62 21.84
CA PHE A 66 9.63 10.74 21.39
C PHE A 66 9.72 11.90 22.39
N GLY A 67 8.97 11.88 23.48
CA GLY A 67 8.97 12.88 24.54
C GLY A 67 8.29 14.20 24.20
N VAL A 68 8.20 14.58 22.91
CA VAL A 68 7.46 15.74 22.39
C VAL A 68 6.91 15.39 21.02
N CYS A 69 5.61 15.58 20.80
CA CYS A 69 5.01 15.55 19.47
C CYS A 69 4.81 16.99 18.98
N LEU A 70 5.22 17.25 17.73
CA LEU A 70 4.99 18.53 17.05
C LEU A 70 3.50 18.79 16.81
#